data_AF-A0A7X7MGT6-F1
#
_entry.id   AF-A0A7X7MGT6-F1
#
_cell.length_a   1.000
_cell.length_b   1.000
_cell.length_c   1.000
_cell.angle_alpha   90.00
_cell.angle_beta   90.00
_cell.angle_gamma   90.00
#
_symmetry.space_group_name_H-M   'P 1'
#
loop_
_entity.id
_entity.type
_entity.pdbx_description
1 polymer ?
#
loop_
_entity_poly.entity_id
_entity_poly.type
_entity_poly.pdbx_seq_one_letter_code
_entity_poly.pdbx_strand_id
1 'polypeptide(L)'
;MRLIAGLNEKKVTMAVLGTGSHWNTEAILLAASKFCQKYQLASIPVSVSMTFNYPHMPQAQRIMHCRNPRLGFLSMMEHLHLLADSPDSMYRHITVLPHLDHADPEYDLWALTEGSRMLASAMFDAQRYAPAQNVSLTREYVANYGRNLLVEGILEELPVADKHAVAAEACADHYLDRAGEYVKNTGIDFLVADLGTEQQSASTCGAHYLQDRARQLTAILGRDMLVLHGTSSLAQNQMQGLAEDGVIRVNMWTKIAREAGQYAASRLASRADALASNDFEAAESHQYLMDSVDKASDLMVAILEALNYPNLARQ
;
A
#
# COMPACT_ATOMS: atom_id res chain seq x y z
N MET A 1 -0.57 -3.43 -16.64
CA MET A 1 -0.50 -4.89 -16.86
C MET A 1 0.89 -5.44 -17.22
N ARG A 2 1.59 -5.00 -18.27
CA ARG A 2 2.90 -5.59 -18.65
C ARG A 2 3.95 -5.61 -17.53
N LEU A 3 4.06 -4.51 -16.78
CA LEU A 3 4.96 -4.40 -15.64
C LEU A 3 4.66 -5.46 -14.56
N ILE A 4 3.39 -5.59 -14.17
CA ILE A 4 2.94 -6.58 -13.18
C ILE A 4 3.21 -8.02 -13.65
N ALA A 5 2.97 -8.30 -14.94
CA ALA A 5 3.29 -9.61 -15.51
C ALA A 5 4.79 -9.93 -15.40
N GLY A 6 5.67 -8.97 -15.71
CA GLY A 6 7.12 -9.14 -15.57
C GLY A 6 7.58 -9.35 -14.12
N LEU A 7 6.94 -8.69 -13.14
CA LEU A 7 7.18 -8.95 -11.72
C LEU A 7 6.79 -10.38 -11.35
N ASN A 8 5.64 -10.85 -11.82
CA ASN A 8 5.16 -12.19 -11.53
C ASN A 8 6.05 -13.29 -12.14
N GLU A 9 6.54 -13.09 -13.38
CA GLU A 9 7.52 -13.99 -14.00
C GLU A 9 8.79 -14.13 -13.17
N LYS A 10 9.21 -13.05 -12.50
CA LYS A 10 10.37 -13.03 -11.59
C LYS A 10 10.01 -13.36 -10.13
N LYS A 11 8.77 -13.77 -9.86
CA LYS A 11 8.25 -14.08 -8.51
C LYS A 11 8.46 -12.95 -7.50
N VAL A 12 8.12 -11.74 -7.94
CA VAL A 12 8.16 -10.51 -7.15
C VAL A 12 6.73 -10.03 -6.86
N THR A 13 6.46 -9.76 -5.59
CA THR A 13 5.21 -9.13 -5.16
C THR A 13 5.43 -7.62 -5.09
N MET A 14 4.65 -6.82 -5.81
CA MET A 14 4.84 -5.36 -5.84
C MET A 14 4.48 -4.70 -4.51
N ALA A 15 5.37 -3.86 -3.99
CA ALA A 15 5.11 -3.08 -2.79
C ALA A 15 4.16 -1.90 -3.09
N VAL A 16 3.09 -1.80 -2.30
CA VAL A 16 2.15 -0.68 -2.26
C VAL A 16 2.31 0.01 -0.90
N LEU A 17 3.01 1.15 -0.91
CA LEU A 17 3.50 1.79 0.31
C LEU A 17 2.69 3.06 0.57
N GLY A 18 2.05 3.13 1.74
CA GLY A 18 1.21 4.27 2.11
C GLY A 18 2.01 5.55 2.32
N THR A 19 1.41 6.70 2.02
CA THR A 19 1.93 8.03 2.34
C THR A 19 0.87 8.89 3.03
N GLY A 20 1.28 9.66 4.04
CA GLY A 20 0.43 10.63 4.74
C GLY A 20 1.09 11.99 4.95
N SER A 21 2.24 12.22 4.30
CA SER A 21 2.97 13.49 4.26
C SER A 21 3.96 13.46 3.09
N HIS A 22 4.46 14.62 2.66
CA HIS A 22 5.52 14.70 1.64
C HIS A 22 6.78 13.92 2.03
N TRP A 23 7.14 13.92 3.31
CA TRP A 23 8.29 13.19 3.83
C TRP A 23 8.11 11.67 3.76
N ASN A 24 6.88 11.16 3.94
CA ASN A 24 6.62 9.74 3.73
C ASN A 24 6.73 9.37 2.24
N THR A 25 6.26 10.24 1.35
CA THR A 25 6.40 10.07 -0.10
C THR A 25 7.86 9.98 -0.51
N GLU A 26 8.70 10.92 -0.04
CA GLU A 26 10.13 10.90 -0.34
C GLU A 26 10.83 9.68 0.28
N ALA A 27 10.47 9.28 1.50
CA ALA A 27 11.03 8.08 2.14
C ALA A 27 10.81 6.80 1.31
N ILE A 28 9.66 6.69 0.61
CA ILE A 28 9.37 5.56 -0.29
C ILE A 28 10.34 5.54 -1.47
N LEU A 29 10.55 6.70 -2.11
CA LEU A 29 11.46 6.82 -3.24
C LEU A 29 12.92 6.64 -2.83
N LEU A 30 13.28 7.14 -1.64
CA LEU A 30 14.58 6.90 -1.02
C LEU A 30 14.83 5.42 -0.77
N ALA A 31 13.84 4.68 -0.24
CA ALA A 31 13.95 3.24 -0.06
C ALA A 31 14.20 2.53 -1.39
N ALA A 32 13.45 2.90 -2.43
CA ALA A 32 13.61 2.32 -3.75
C ALA A 32 14.99 2.61 -4.35
N SER A 33 15.48 3.85 -4.22
CA SER A 33 16.82 4.24 -4.66
C SER A 33 17.94 3.52 -3.88
N LYS A 34 17.83 3.42 -2.55
CA LYS A 34 18.75 2.64 -1.70
C LYS A 34 18.78 1.17 -2.14
N PHE A 35 17.61 0.59 -2.42
CA PHE A 35 17.49 -0.79 -2.91
C PHE A 35 18.18 -0.97 -4.27
N CYS A 36 17.92 -0.07 -5.22
CA CYS A 36 18.58 -0.06 -6.54
C CYS A 36 20.11 -0.01 -6.41
N GLN A 37 20.63 0.87 -5.54
CA GLN A 37 22.07 0.95 -5.27
C GLN A 37 22.62 -0.34 -4.67
N LYS A 38 21.94 -0.91 -3.68
CA LYS A 38 22.35 -2.15 -2.99
C LYS A 38 22.42 -3.35 -3.94
N TYR A 39 21.43 -3.48 -4.84
CA TYR A 39 21.30 -4.62 -5.75
C TYR A 39 21.76 -4.33 -7.19
N GLN A 40 22.37 -3.17 -7.43
CA GLN A 40 22.86 -2.72 -8.75
C GLN A 40 21.78 -2.77 -9.84
N LEU A 41 20.56 -2.37 -9.49
CA LEU A 41 19.42 -2.30 -10.40
C LEU A 41 19.28 -0.88 -10.97
N ALA A 42 18.98 -0.79 -12.27
CA ALA A 42 18.73 0.51 -12.91
C ALA A 42 17.43 1.17 -12.44
N SER A 43 16.41 0.36 -12.13
CA SER A 43 15.10 0.82 -11.67
C SER A 43 14.36 -0.33 -10.99
N ILE A 44 13.45 0.00 -10.08
CA ILE A 44 12.42 -0.92 -9.59
C ILE A 44 11.06 -0.21 -9.61
N PRO A 45 9.96 -0.97 -9.73
CA PRO A 45 8.63 -0.42 -9.58
C PRO A 45 8.20 -0.37 -8.11
N VAL A 46 7.67 0.77 -7.68
CA VAL A 46 7.02 0.92 -6.38
C VAL A 46 5.72 1.68 -6.53
N SER A 47 4.71 1.30 -5.76
CA SER A 47 3.44 2.02 -5.72
C SER A 47 3.37 2.92 -4.50
N VAL A 48 3.12 4.21 -4.73
CA VAL A 48 2.88 5.20 -3.67
C VAL A 48 1.37 5.30 -3.47
N SER A 49 0.91 4.85 -2.33
CA SER A 49 -0.51 4.72 -1.99
C SER A 49 -0.98 5.84 -1.07
N MET A 50 -2.17 6.38 -1.34
CA MET A 50 -2.86 7.24 -0.38
C MET A 50 -4.34 6.89 -0.32
N THR A 51 -4.93 6.97 0.85
CA THR A 51 -6.38 7.06 1.00
C THR A 51 -6.89 8.49 0.87
N PHE A 52 -8.15 8.66 0.46
CA PHE A 52 -8.78 9.99 0.34
C PHE A 52 -9.56 10.37 1.61
N ASN A 53 -10.81 9.93 1.75
CA ASN A 53 -11.62 10.14 2.97
C ASN A 53 -11.81 8.87 3.81
N TYR A 54 -10.92 7.90 3.70
CA TYR A 54 -11.04 6.65 4.45
C TYR A 54 -11.14 6.92 5.96
N PRO A 55 -12.23 6.50 6.64
CA PRO A 55 -12.52 6.92 8.03
C PRO A 55 -11.43 6.57 9.04
N HIS A 56 -10.75 5.44 8.83
CA HIS A 56 -9.74 4.94 9.77
C HIS A 56 -8.38 5.63 9.59
N MET A 57 -8.07 6.11 8.38
CA MET A 57 -6.80 6.77 8.10
C MET A 57 -6.95 7.67 6.86
N PRO A 58 -7.42 8.91 6.98
CA PRO A 58 -7.65 9.80 5.81
C PRO A 58 -6.35 10.49 5.39
N GLN A 59 -5.50 9.81 4.63
CA GLN A 59 -4.13 10.26 4.33
C GLN A 59 -4.08 11.56 3.54
N ALA A 60 -4.94 11.74 2.54
CA ALA A 60 -5.00 12.99 1.78
C ALA A 60 -5.27 14.21 2.69
N GLN A 61 -6.07 14.05 3.75
CA GLN A 61 -6.33 15.11 4.72
C GLN A 61 -5.13 15.39 5.65
N ARG A 62 -4.13 14.51 5.71
CA ARG A 62 -2.94 14.67 6.57
C ARG A 62 -1.80 15.42 5.90
N ILE A 63 -1.80 15.48 4.56
CA ILE A 63 -0.74 16.12 3.77
C ILE A 63 -0.57 17.60 4.13
N MET A 64 -1.68 18.29 4.43
CA MET A 64 -1.67 19.72 4.72
C MET A 64 -2.47 20.07 5.97
N HIS A 65 -2.05 21.14 6.64
CA HIS A 65 -2.70 21.63 7.88
C HIS A 65 -4.19 21.98 7.69
N CYS A 66 -4.60 22.44 6.51
CA CYS A 66 -6.01 22.75 6.23
C CYS A 66 -6.93 21.52 6.18
N ARG A 67 -6.35 20.30 6.13
CA ARG A 67 -7.06 19.02 6.07
C ARG A 67 -8.05 18.88 4.91
N ASN A 68 -7.90 19.69 3.87
CA ASN A 68 -8.70 19.55 2.67
C ASN A 68 -8.21 18.34 1.85
N PRO A 69 -9.02 17.29 1.66
CA PRO A 69 -8.58 16.05 1.01
C PRO A 69 -8.19 16.30 -0.45
N ARG A 70 -8.94 17.12 -1.19
CA ARG A 70 -8.64 17.44 -2.59
C ARG A 70 -7.29 18.15 -2.72
N LEU A 71 -7.06 19.20 -1.93
CA LEU A 71 -5.80 19.91 -1.99
C LEU A 71 -4.63 19.04 -1.51
N GLY A 72 -4.84 18.17 -0.51
CA GLY A 72 -3.81 17.24 -0.07
C GLY A 72 -3.46 16.18 -1.12
N PHE A 73 -4.46 15.61 -1.80
CA PHE A 73 -4.26 14.72 -2.95
C PHE A 73 -3.44 15.41 -4.04
N LEU A 74 -3.85 16.60 -4.48
CA LEU A 74 -3.15 17.35 -5.52
C LEU A 74 -1.72 17.71 -5.09
N SER A 75 -1.55 18.17 -3.84
CA SER A 75 -0.23 18.49 -3.30
C SER A 75 0.71 17.28 -3.29
N MET A 76 0.19 16.08 -3.00
CA MET A 76 0.99 14.85 -3.06
C MET A 76 1.32 14.48 -4.50
N MET A 77 0.34 14.52 -5.42
CA MET A 77 0.56 14.20 -6.84
C MET A 77 1.62 15.12 -7.47
N GLU A 78 1.53 16.43 -7.24
CA GLU A 78 2.50 17.40 -7.75
C GLU A 78 3.89 17.19 -7.15
N HIS A 79 3.97 16.89 -5.85
CA HIS A 79 5.25 16.58 -5.20
C HIS A 79 5.85 15.28 -5.77
N LEU A 80 5.03 14.25 -5.98
CA LEU A 80 5.47 12.98 -6.54
C LEU A 80 5.94 13.15 -7.98
N HIS A 81 5.26 13.96 -8.79
CA HIS A 81 5.69 14.34 -10.13
C HIS A 81 7.04 15.07 -10.09
N LEU A 82 7.21 16.03 -9.19
CA LEU A 82 8.49 16.74 -9.00
C LEU A 82 9.63 15.75 -8.66
N LEU A 83 9.42 14.82 -7.73
CA LEU A 83 10.44 13.85 -7.35
C LEU A 83 10.68 12.78 -8.43
N ALA A 84 9.66 12.32 -9.14
CA ALA A 84 9.80 11.23 -10.10
C ALA A 84 10.24 11.69 -11.50
N ASP A 85 9.91 12.91 -11.91
CA ASP A 85 10.09 13.34 -13.31
C ASP A 85 11.10 14.48 -13.48
N SER A 86 11.49 15.17 -12.40
CA SER A 86 12.48 16.26 -12.50
C SER A 86 13.87 15.74 -12.91
N PRO A 87 14.56 16.39 -13.88
CA PRO A 87 15.92 16.02 -14.30
C PRO A 87 16.95 16.01 -13.15
N ASP A 88 16.78 16.90 -12.19
CA ASP A 88 17.68 17.07 -11.04
C ASP A 88 17.33 16.13 -9.88
N SER A 89 16.21 15.43 -9.95
CA SER A 89 15.82 14.51 -8.90
C SER A 89 16.67 13.24 -8.93
N MET A 90 17.20 12.86 -7.78
CA MET A 90 17.87 11.56 -7.62
C MET A 90 16.91 10.38 -7.80
N TYR A 91 15.59 10.58 -7.69
CA TYR A 91 14.59 9.52 -7.78
C TYR A 91 14.05 9.28 -9.20
N ARG A 92 14.49 10.06 -10.20
CA ARG A 92 13.96 9.99 -11.58
C ARG A 92 14.09 8.66 -12.31
N HIS A 93 14.90 7.77 -11.76
CA HIS A 93 15.13 6.43 -12.29
C HIS A 93 14.16 5.40 -11.70
N ILE A 94 13.38 5.74 -10.66
CA ILE A 94 12.42 4.85 -10.02
C ILE A 94 11.12 4.83 -10.82
N THR A 95 10.57 3.63 -11.06
CA THR A 95 9.27 3.51 -11.71
C THR A 95 8.17 3.66 -10.67
N VAL A 96 7.50 4.81 -10.66
CA VAL A 96 6.49 5.14 -9.65
C VAL A 96 5.08 4.87 -10.18
N LEU A 97 4.26 4.20 -9.38
CA LEU A 97 2.87 3.88 -9.71
C LEU A 97 1.92 4.44 -8.63
N PRO A 98 1.40 5.68 -8.79
CA PRO A 98 0.49 6.26 -7.81
C PRO A 98 -0.79 5.41 -7.68
N HIS A 99 -1.24 5.19 -6.45
CA HIS A 99 -2.40 4.37 -6.13
C HIS A 99 -3.33 5.09 -5.16
N LEU A 100 -4.63 5.07 -5.46
CA LEU A 100 -5.66 5.52 -4.54
C LEU A 100 -6.24 4.31 -3.81
N ASP A 101 -6.17 4.34 -2.49
CA ASP A 101 -6.50 3.22 -1.61
C ASP A 101 -7.82 3.48 -0.87
N HIS A 102 -8.58 2.41 -0.62
CA HIS A 102 -9.85 2.46 0.11
C HIS A 102 -10.82 3.58 -0.34
N ALA A 103 -10.99 3.79 -1.65
CA ALA A 103 -11.82 4.88 -2.14
C ALA A 103 -13.30 4.50 -2.19
N ASP A 104 -14.09 5.22 -1.39
CA ASP A 104 -15.52 5.01 -1.32
C ASP A 104 -16.24 5.62 -2.56
N PRO A 105 -17.11 4.87 -3.24
CA PRO A 105 -17.84 5.33 -4.42
C PRO A 105 -18.65 6.63 -4.23
N GLU A 106 -19.16 6.89 -3.03
CA GLU A 106 -19.96 8.06 -2.71
C GLU A 106 -19.10 9.20 -2.20
N TYR A 107 -18.23 8.93 -1.21
CA TYR A 107 -17.47 9.98 -0.54
C TYR A 107 -16.25 10.46 -1.34
N ASP A 108 -15.72 9.61 -2.22
CA ASP A 108 -14.46 9.83 -2.93
C ASP A 108 -14.66 10.00 -4.44
N LEU A 109 -15.89 10.32 -4.88
CA LEU A 109 -16.24 10.46 -6.30
C LEU A 109 -15.26 11.35 -7.08
N TRP A 110 -14.84 12.49 -6.51
CA TRP A 110 -13.86 13.36 -7.18
C TRP A 110 -12.52 12.65 -7.40
N ALA A 111 -12.01 11.91 -6.42
CA ALA A 111 -10.75 11.19 -6.51
C ALA A 111 -10.84 10.00 -7.49
N LEU A 112 -11.98 9.31 -7.52
CA LEU A 112 -12.27 8.21 -8.43
C LEU A 112 -12.46 8.66 -9.89
N THR A 113 -12.81 9.92 -10.13
CA THR A 113 -13.14 10.43 -11.47
C THR A 113 -12.14 11.43 -12.02
N GLU A 114 -12.07 12.64 -11.46
CA GLU A 114 -11.12 13.66 -11.90
C GLU A 114 -9.70 13.34 -11.44
N GLY A 115 -9.54 12.93 -10.18
CA GLY A 115 -8.25 12.60 -9.59
C GLY A 115 -7.59 11.36 -10.21
N SER A 116 -8.39 10.41 -10.72
CA SER A 116 -7.88 9.15 -11.25
C SER A 116 -7.01 9.27 -12.49
N ARG A 117 -7.05 10.42 -13.17
CA ARG A 117 -6.13 10.75 -14.28
C ARG A 117 -4.66 10.85 -13.87
N MET A 118 -4.40 11.06 -12.58
CA MET A 118 -3.05 11.15 -12.01
C MET A 118 -2.58 9.81 -11.41
N LEU A 119 -3.39 8.76 -11.53
CA LEU A 119 -3.15 7.48 -10.88
C LEU A 119 -2.83 6.38 -11.88
N ALA A 120 -2.01 5.43 -11.45
CA ALA A 120 -1.79 4.18 -12.16
C ALA A 120 -2.84 3.12 -11.78
N SER A 121 -3.37 3.19 -10.55
CA SER A 121 -4.39 2.26 -10.06
C SER A 121 -5.26 2.86 -8.97
N ALA A 122 -6.45 2.30 -8.75
CA ALA A 122 -7.29 2.64 -7.61
C ALA A 122 -7.99 1.41 -7.04
N MET A 123 -8.06 1.31 -5.72
CA MET A 123 -8.96 0.41 -5.02
C MET A 123 -10.34 1.03 -4.94
N PHE A 124 -11.28 0.45 -5.68
CA PHE A 124 -12.69 0.82 -5.63
C PHE A 124 -13.35 0.07 -4.47
N ASP A 125 -13.51 0.77 -3.36
CA ASP A 125 -13.92 0.17 -2.09
C ASP A 125 -15.43 0.27 -1.87
N ALA A 126 -16.15 -0.71 -2.41
CA ALA A 126 -17.59 -0.84 -2.24
C ALA A 126 -17.98 -1.86 -1.15
N GLN A 127 -17.07 -2.21 -0.22
CA GLN A 127 -17.33 -3.26 0.78
C GLN A 127 -18.46 -2.94 1.77
N ARG A 128 -18.76 -1.65 2.01
CA ARG A 128 -19.87 -1.23 2.89
C ARG A 128 -21.27 -1.43 2.26
N TYR A 129 -21.33 -1.62 0.95
CA TYR A 129 -22.60 -1.76 0.23
C TYR A 129 -23.03 -3.23 0.23
N ALA A 130 -24.33 -3.47 0.02
CA ALA A 130 -24.83 -4.83 -0.11
C ALA A 130 -24.09 -5.56 -1.26
N PRO A 131 -23.83 -6.89 -1.15
CA PRO A 131 -22.96 -7.60 -2.10
C PRO A 131 -23.33 -7.42 -3.58
N ALA A 132 -24.62 -7.45 -3.92
CA ALA A 132 -25.08 -7.23 -5.29
C ALA A 132 -24.82 -5.79 -5.78
N GLN A 133 -24.94 -4.82 -4.88
CA GLN A 133 -24.64 -3.42 -5.17
C GLN A 133 -23.14 -3.19 -5.33
N ASN A 134 -22.29 -3.80 -4.49
CA ASN A 134 -20.84 -3.79 -4.63
C ASN A 134 -20.43 -4.28 -6.04
N VAL A 135 -20.93 -5.46 -6.45
CA VAL A 135 -20.65 -6.00 -7.80
C VAL A 135 -21.10 -5.04 -8.89
N SER A 136 -22.31 -4.47 -8.78
CA SER A 136 -22.84 -3.57 -9.80
C SER A 136 -22.03 -2.28 -9.92
N LEU A 137 -21.72 -1.62 -8.81
CA LEU A 137 -20.94 -0.39 -8.77
C LEU A 137 -19.51 -0.61 -9.26
N THR A 138 -18.87 -1.70 -8.81
CA THR A 138 -17.50 -2.04 -9.22
C THR A 138 -17.44 -2.33 -10.71
N ARG A 139 -18.38 -3.11 -11.26
CA ARG A 139 -18.47 -3.38 -12.70
C ARG A 139 -18.65 -2.10 -13.51
N GLU A 140 -19.52 -1.19 -13.06
CA GLU A 140 -19.73 0.09 -13.73
C GLU A 140 -18.46 0.94 -13.71
N TYR A 141 -17.75 0.99 -12.58
CA TYR A 141 -16.49 1.71 -12.47
C TYR A 141 -15.41 1.13 -13.39
N VAL A 142 -15.25 -0.20 -13.42
CA VAL A 142 -14.33 -0.89 -14.34
C VAL A 142 -14.69 -0.59 -15.80
N ALA A 143 -15.97 -0.62 -16.18
CA ALA A 143 -16.41 -0.33 -17.54
C ALA A 143 -16.05 1.11 -17.99
N ASN A 144 -16.14 2.07 -17.06
CA ASN A 144 -15.88 3.48 -17.33
C ASN A 144 -14.40 3.87 -17.27
N TYR A 145 -13.61 3.28 -16.36
CA TYR A 145 -12.24 3.72 -16.05
C TYR A 145 -11.15 2.65 -16.30
N GLY A 146 -11.51 1.37 -16.36
CA GLY A 146 -10.58 0.23 -16.44
C GLY A 146 -9.67 0.19 -17.68
N ARG A 147 -9.95 1.02 -18.70
CA ARG A 147 -9.07 1.16 -19.88
C ARG A 147 -7.79 1.95 -19.58
N ASN A 148 -7.85 2.90 -18.65
CA ASN A 148 -6.76 3.83 -18.35
C ASN A 148 -6.24 3.69 -16.92
N LEU A 149 -6.95 2.93 -16.07
CA LEU A 149 -6.68 2.78 -14.65
C LEU A 149 -6.80 1.30 -14.28
N LEU A 150 -5.84 0.78 -13.53
CA LEU A 150 -5.98 -0.57 -12.96
C LEU A 150 -6.89 -0.52 -11.73
N VAL A 151 -7.86 -1.41 -11.66
CA VAL A 151 -8.87 -1.41 -10.59
C VAL A 151 -8.66 -2.58 -9.64
N GLU A 152 -8.52 -2.26 -8.36
CA GLU A 152 -8.61 -3.24 -7.27
C GLU A 152 -10.04 -3.25 -6.74
N GLY A 153 -10.60 -4.43 -6.53
CA GLY A 153 -11.90 -4.60 -5.90
C GLY A 153 -11.79 -5.41 -4.62
N ILE A 154 -12.71 -5.16 -3.71
CA ILE A 154 -12.84 -5.85 -2.43
C ILE A 154 -14.27 -6.38 -2.29
N LEU A 155 -14.38 -7.68 -1.99
CA LEU A 155 -15.67 -8.36 -1.85
C LEU A 155 -16.34 -8.01 -0.51
N GLU A 156 -15.57 -8.00 0.58
CA GLU A 156 -16.07 -7.89 1.96
C GLU A 156 -15.03 -7.28 2.90
N GLU A 157 -15.51 -6.81 4.07
CA GLU A 157 -14.69 -6.15 5.09
C GLU A 157 -13.60 -7.07 5.66
N LEU A 158 -12.34 -6.65 5.54
CA LEU A 158 -11.25 -7.28 6.27
C LEU A 158 -11.35 -6.95 7.76
N PRO A 159 -11.11 -7.90 8.67
CA PRO A 159 -11.22 -7.64 10.10
C PRO A 159 -10.28 -6.49 10.54
N VAL A 160 -10.82 -5.56 11.32
CA VAL A 160 -10.05 -4.53 12.05
C VAL A 160 -9.79 -5.06 13.47
N ALA A 161 -8.61 -4.77 14.03
CA ALA A 161 -8.07 -5.35 15.28
C ALA A 161 -9.05 -5.52 16.47
N ASP A 162 -10.09 -4.67 16.59
CA ASP A 162 -11.09 -4.74 17.67
C ASP A 162 -12.20 -5.80 17.49
N LYS A 163 -12.24 -6.55 16.37
CA LYS A 163 -13.31 -7.55 16.09
C LYS A 163 -12.88 -9.01 16.24
N HIS A 164 -11.75 -9.30 16.89
CA HIS A 164 -11.23 -10.67 17.02
C HIS A 164 -12.02 -11.61 17.95
N ALA A 165 -13.06 -11.13 18.63
CA ALA A 165 -13.80 -11.93 19.60
C ALA A 165 -14.88 -12.86 19.00
N VAL A 166 -15.20 -12.80 17.71
CA VAL A 166 -16.42 -13.50 17.19
C VAL A 166 -16.25 -14.29 15.88
N ALA A 167 -15.14 -14.19 15.14
CA ALA A 167 -15.05 -14.83 13.81
C ALA A 167 -14.29 -16.17 13.80
N ALA A 168 -14.40 -16.98 14.84
CA ALA A 168 -13.85 -18.33 14.91
C ALA A 168 -14.96 -19.38 14.97
N GLU A 169 -15.85 -19.39 13.98
CA GLU A 169 -16.73 -20.54 13.74
C GLU A 169 -16.65 -20.96 12.28
N ALA A 170 -16.07 -22.15 12.09
CA ALA A 170 -16.03 -22.88 10.85
C ALA A 170 -17.46 -23.18 10.38
N CYS A 171 -17.95 -22.37 9.44
CA CYS A 171 -19.03 -22.75 8.53
C CYS A 171 -18.43 -22.79 7.13
N ALA A 172 -18.86 -23.74 6.30
CA ALA A 172 -18.36 -23.97 4.95
C ALA A 172 -18.20 -22.65 4.19
N ASP A 173 -16.95 -22.18 4.11
CA ASP A 173 -16.68 -20.82 3.69
C ASP A 173 -16.79 -20.74 2.16
N HIS A 174 -17.98 -20.36 1.68
CA HIS A 174 -18.25 -20.07 0.26
C HIS A 174 -17.46 -18.85 -0.24
N TYR A 175 -16.56 -18.27 0.56
CA TYR A 175 -15.68 -17.18 0.17
C TYR A 175 -14.92 -17.44 -1.13
N LEU A 176 -14.36 -18.63 -1.32
CA LEU A 176 -13.62 -18.97 -2.54
C LEU A 176 -14.50 -18.85 -3.80
N ASP A 177 -15.72 -19.42 -3.74
CA ASP A 177 -16.69 -19.35 -4.84
C ASP A 177 -17.16 -17.91 -5.07
N ARG A 178 -17.50 -17.19 -3.98
CA ARG A 178 -17.93 -15.79 -4.02
C ARG A 178 -16.85 -14.88 -4.61
N ALA A 179 -15.58 -15.11 -4.28
CA ALA A 179 -14.45 -14.37 -4.83
C ALA A 179 -14.30 -14.61 -6.33
N GLY A 180 -14.43 -15.87 -6.77
CA GLY A 180 -14.45 -16.22 -8.20
C GLY A 180 -15.59 -15.54 -8.96
N GLU A 181 -16.80 -15.59 -8.41
CA GLU A 181 -17.97 -14.90 -8.97
C GLU A 181 -17.80 -13.38 -9.00
N TYR A 182 -17.25 -12.80 -7.93
CA TYR A 182 -16.99 -11.36 -7.83
C TYR A 182 -16.03 -10.90 -8.93
N VAL A 183 -14.88 -11.55 -9.08
CA VAL A 183 -13.90 -11.22 -10.13
C VAL A 183 -14.53 -11.35 -11.52
N LYS A 184 -15.26 -12.45 -11.78
CA LYS A 184 -15.93 -12.69 -13.06
C LYS A 184 -16.98 -11.63 -13.38
N ASN A 185 -17.75 -11.21 -12.40
CA ASN A 185 -18.89 -10.30 -12.59
C ASN A 185 -18.50 -8.82 -12.56
N THR A 186 -17.33 -8.46 -12.03
CA THR A 186 -16.85 -7.08 -11.93
C THR A 186 -15.81 -6.73 -13.00
N GLY A 187 -14.96 -7.68 -13.39
CA GLY A 187 -13.88 -7.44 -14.36
C GLY A 187 -12.67 -6.69 -13.78
N ILE A 188 -12.53 -6.63 -12.45
CA ILE A 188 -11.38 -6.01 -11.77
C ILE A 188 -10.04 -6.61 -12.22
N ASP A 189 -8.99 -5.80 -12.11
CA ASP A 189 -7.62 -6.25 -12.40
C ASP A 189 -7.04 -7.05 -11.24
N PHE A 190 -7.30 -6.60 -10.01
CA PHE A 190 -6.74 -7.18 -8.79
C PHE A 190 -7.82 -7.39 -7.71
N LEU A 191 -7.71 -8.47 -6.95
CA LEU A 191 -8.64 -8.82 -5.87
C LEU A 191 -7.97 -8.58 -4.51
N VAL A 192 -8.50 -7.66 -3.72
CA VAL A 192 -8.15 -7.56 -2.29
C VAL A 192 -8.85 -8.71 -1.56
N ALA A 193 -8.05 -9.66 -1.08
CA ALA A 193 -8.55 -10.91 -0.52
C ALA A 193 -8.32 -10.99 1.00
N ASP A 194 -9.27 -11.58 1.71
CA ASP A 194 -9.06 -12.02 3.09
C ASP A 194 -8.14 -13.23 3.15
N LEU A 195 -6.87 -12.95 3.45
CA LEU A 195 -5.82 -13.93 3.64
C LEU A 195 -5.36 -13.99 5.10
N GLY A 196 -6.25 -13.68 6.06
CA GLY A 196 -5.98 -13.76 7.51
C GLY A 196 -5.19 -12.58 8.07
N THR A 197 -5.28 -11.41 7.42
CA THR A 197 -4.60 -10.18 7.83
C THR A 197 -5.59 -9.15 8.34
N GLU A 198 -5.13 -8.31 9.25
CA GLU A 198 -5.94 -7.25 9.84
C GLU A 198 -5.61 -5.90 9.20
N GLN A 199 -6.65 -5.12 8.91
CA GLN A 199 -6.44 -3.72 8.60
C GLN A 199 -6.03 -2.96 9.88
N GLN A 200 -4.88 -2.27 9.81
CA GLN A 200 -4.36 -1.39 10.87
C GLN A 200 -4.12 -2.06 12.23
N SER A 201 -3.33 -3.14 12.26
CA SER A 201 -3.09 -3.87 13.51
C SER A 201 -2.40 -3.06 14.60
N ALA A 202 -2.97 -3.11 15.80
CA ALA A 202 -2.45 -2.52 17.03
C ALA A 202 -1.21 -3.27 17.56
N SER A 203 -1.03 -4.53 17.17
CA SER A 203 0.11 -5.38 17.55
C SER A 203 0.77 -6.00 16.30
N THR A 204 2.01 -6.46 16.41
CA THR A 204 2.74 -7.16 15.33
C THR A 204 2.71 -8.68 15.48
N CYS A 205 1.94 -9.19 16.45
CA CYS A 205 1.93 -10.60 16.83
C CYS A 205 0.48 -11.06 17.06
N GLY A 206 -0.12 -11.68 16.05
CA GLY A 206 -1.46 -12.29 16.17
C GLY A 206 -2.01 -12.79 14.84
N ALA A 207 -1.84 -12.03 13.77
CA ALA A 207 -2.29 -12.41 12.44
C ALA A 207 -1.46 -13.57 11.85
N HIS A 208 -2.13 -14.45 11.11
CA HIS A 208 -1.48 -15.56 10.42
C HIS A 208 -1.90 -15.54 8.95
N TYR A 209 -0.93 -15.41 8.05
CA TYR A 209 -1.16 -15.49 6.62
C TYR A 209 -1.75 -16.85 6.22
N LEU A 210 -2.91 -16.84 5.55
CA LEU A 210 -3.63 -18.03 5.09
C LEU A 210 -3.12 -18.48 3.71
N GLN A 211 -1.91 -19.04 3.67
CA GLN A 211 -1.25 -19.52 2.45
C GLN A 211 -2.12 -20.48 1.63
N ASP A 212 -2.76 -21.46 2.28
CA ASP A 212 -3.60 -22.44 1.56
C ASP A 212 -4.80 -21.77 0.89
N ARG A 213 -5.41 -20.76 1.54
CA ARG A 213 -6.50 -19.98 0.96
C ARG A 213 -6.02 -19.17 -0.25
N ALA A 214 -4.84 -18.54 -0.17
CA ALA A 214 -4.26 -17.82 -1.31
C ALA A 214 -4.07 -18.74 -2.51
N ARG A 215 -3.48 -19.93 -2.31
CA ARG A 215 -3.29 -20.92 -3.39
C ARG A 215 -4.61 -21.41 -3.98
N GLN A 216 -5.61 -21.68 -3.14
CA GLN A 216 -6.93 -22.09 -3.59
C GLN A 216 -7.63 -21.00 -4.41
N LEU A 217 -7.57 -19.75 -3.96
CA LEU A 217 -8.08 -18.60 -4.72
C LEU A 217 -7.37 -18.48 -6.07
N THR A 218 -6.05 -18.49 -6.09
CA THR A 218 -5.26 -18.40 -7.32
C THR A 218 -5.63 -19.51 -8.30
N ALA A 219 -5.83 -20.75 -7.82
CA ALA A 219 -6.28 -21.86 -8.65
C ALA A 219 -7.69 -21.64 -9.24
N ILE A 220 -8.63 -21.11 -8.46
CA ILE A 220 -10.01 -20.83 -8.91
C ILE A 220 -10.04 -19.66 -9.90
N LEU A 221 -9.26 -18.61 -9.65
CA LEU A 221 -9.15 -17.44 -10.52
C LEU A 221 -8.38 -17.72 -11.81
N GLY A 222 -7.54 -18.78 -11.81
CA GLY A 222 -6.74 -19.21 -12.96
C GLY A 222 -5.60 -18.26 -13.31
N ARG A 223 -5.31 -17.27 -12.46
CA ARG A 223 -4.22 -16.29 -12.63
C ARG A 223 -3.84 -15.64 -11.30
N ASP A 224 -2.61 -15.16 -11.22
CA ASP A 224 -2.10 -14.41 -10.07
C ASP A 224 -2.67 -12.98 -10.11
N MET A 225 -3.52 -12.65 -9.14
CA MET A 225 -4.16 -11.33 -9.05
C MET A 225 -4.51 -10.89 -7.62
N LEU A 226 -3.97 -11.57 -6.61
CA LEU A 226 -4.32 -11.29 -5.22
C LEU A 226 -3.54 -10.08 -4.70
N VAL A 227 -4.23 -9.24 -3.94
CA VAL A 227 -3.67 -8.11 -3.20
C VAL A 227 -3.83 -8.41 -1.72
N LEU A 228 -2.72 -8.34 -0.99
CA LEU A 228 -2.71 -8.52 0.46
C LEU A 228 -2.70 -7.16 1.15
N HIS A 229 -3.78 -6.85 1.86
CA HIS A 229 -3.82 -5.70 2.77
C HIS A 229 -3.37 -6.12 4.16
N GLY A 230 -3.23 -5.17 5.09
CA GLY A 230 -2.98 -5.50 6.49
C GLY A 230 -1.63 -6.14 6.80
N THR A 231 -0.69 -6.20 5.84
CA THR A 231 0.60 -6.90 5.98
C THR A 231 1.47 -6.35 7.12
N SER A 232 1.17 -5.16 7.63
CA SER A 232 1.77 -4.62 8.86
C SER A 232 1.57 -5.50 10.10
N SER A 233 0.58 -6.40 10.10
CA SER A 233 0.32 -7.39 11.16
C SER A 233 1.14 -8.67 11.03
N LEU A 234 1.84 -8.87 9.91
CA LEU A 234 2.62 -10.08 9.63
C LEU A 234 4.09 -9.92 10.03
N ALA A 235 4.66 -11.04 10.48
CA ALA A 235 6.10 -11.15 10.68
C ALA A 235 6.84 -11.26 9.34
N GLN A 236 8.12 -10.88 9.27
CA GLN A 236 8.86 -10.82 8.01
C GLN A 236 9.00 -12.19 7.31
N ASN A 237 9.07 -13.27 8.08
CA ASN A 237 9.08 -14.63 7.56
C ASN A 237 7.75 -15.03 6.89
N GLN A 238 6.61 -14.46 7.31
CA GLN A 238 5.30 -14.71 6.71
C GLN A 238 5.10 -13.92 5.39
N MET A 239 5.99 -12.99 5.07
CA MET A 239 5.97 -12.27 3.78
C MET A 239 6.76 -12.98 2.67
N GLN A 240 7.47 -14.06 3.00
CA GLN A 240 8.18 -14.88 2.02
C GLN A 240 7.20 -15.82 1.31
N GLY A 241 7.38 -16.04 0.01
CA GLY A 241 6.55 -16.99 -0.75
C GLY A 241 5.23 -16.42 -1.29
N LEU A 242 4.94 -15.13 -1.05
CA LEU A 242 3.67 -14.50 -1.43
C LEU A 242 3.41 -14.56 -2.95
N ALA A 243 4.44 -14.30 -3.76
CA ALA A 243 4.33 -14.35 -5.22
C ALA A 243 4.04 -15.76 -5.74
N GLU A 244 4.58 -16.79 -5.08
CA GLU A 244 4.35 -18.19 -5.40
C GLU A 244 2.91 -18.64 -5.11
N ASP A 245 2.25 -17.98 -4.16
CA ASP A 245 0.86 -18.24 -3.80
C ASP A 245 -0.14 -17.41 -4.64
N GLY A 246 0.36 -16.55 -5.54
CA GLY A 246 -0.44 -15.69 -6.44
C GLY A 246 -0.75 -14.28 -5.91
N VAL A 247 -0.06 -13.86 -4.84
CA VAL A 247 -0.11 -12.50 -4.31
C VAL A 247 0.86 -11.61 -5.08
N ILE A 248 0.30 -10.71 -5.88
CA ILE A 248 1.06 -9.83 -6.78
C ILE A 248 1.28 -8.43 -6.21
N ARG A 249 0.52 -8.03 -5.18
CA ARG A 249 0.63 -6.73 -4.54
C ARG A 249 0.43 -6.85 -3.03
N VAL A 250 1.18 -6.04 -2.28
CA VAL A 250 1.13 -5.99 -0.81
C VAL A 250 1.04 -4.54 -0.35
N ASN A 251 0.02 -4.22 0.44
CA ASN A 251 -0.17 -2.89 1.02
C ASN A 251 0.46 -2.80 2.42
N MET A 252 1.28 -1.77 2.65
CA MET A 252 1.93 -1.51 3.93
C MET A 252 1.95 -0.01 4.30
N TRP A 253 1.56 0.29 5.54
CA TRP A 253 1.59 1.64 6.10
C TRP A 253 1.90 1.64 7.60
N THR A 254 1.00 1.07 8.41
CA THR A 254 0.98 1.25 9.87
C THR A 254 2.29 0.87 10.54
N LYS A 255 2.90 -0.26 10.16
CA LYS A 255 4.18 -0.70 10.74
C LYS A 255 5.31 0.31 10.47
N ILE A 256 5.41 0.79 9.22
CA ILE A 256 6.47 1.71 8.79
C ILE A 256 6.31 3.04 9.54
N ALA A 257 5.11 3.63 9.51
CA ALA A 257 4.84 4.91 10.16
C ALA A 257 5.07 4.86 11.68
N ARG A 258 4.65 3.77 12.33
CA ARG A 258 4.82 3.57 13.78
C ARG A 258 6.29 3.41 14.17
N GLU A 259 7.02 2.50 13.54
CA GLU A 259 8.40 2.20 13.90
C GLU A 259 9.34 3.38 13.57
N ALA A 260 9.12 4.07 12.44
CA ALA A 260 9.87 5.27 12.10
C ALA A 260 9.64 6.40 13.11
N GLY A 261 8.39 6.65 13.50
CA GLY A 261 8.06 7.66 14.51
C GLY A 261 8.62 7.35 15.90
N GLN A 262 8.59 6.07 16.31
CA GLN A 262 9.20 5.62 17.57
C GLN A 262 10.71 5.81 17.57
N TYR A 263 11.38 5.46 16.47
CA TYR A 263 12.81 5.71 16.30
C TYR A 263 13.14 7.20 16.38
N ALA A 264 12.46 8.04 15.61
CA ALA A 264 12.67 9.49 15.65
C ALA A 264 12.45 10.08 17.05
N ALA A 265 11.45 9.58 17.80
CA ALA A 265 11.22 9.98 19.18
C ALA A 265 12.39 9.60 20.10
N SER A 266 12.95 8.40 19.95
CA SER A 266 14.15 7.99 20.71
C SER A 266 15.36 8.86 20.40
N ARG A 267 15.53 9.28 19.13
CA ARG A 267 16.61 10.17 18.71
C ARG A 267 16.43 11.58 19.27
N LEU A 268 15.20 12.07 19.31
CA LEU A 268 14.86 13.33 19.96
C LEU A 268 15.19 13.27 21.47
N ALA A 269 14.78 12.21 22.16
CA ALA A 269 15.09 12.02 23.58
C ALA A 269 16.60 11.97 23.85
N SER A 270 17.38 11.35 22.96
CA SER A 270 18.85 11.31 23.09
C SER A 270 19.54 12.67 22.97
N ARG A 271 18.81 13.70 22.48
CA ARG A 271 19.31 15.07 22.29
C ARG A 271 18.75 16.05 23.33
N ALA A 272 18.16 15.56 24.43
CA ALA A 272 17.51 16.39 25.45
C ALA A 272 18.42 17.49 26.04
N ASP A 273 19.70 17.19 26.30
CA ASP A 273 20.62 18.18 26.87
C ASP A 273 21.00 19.28 25.85
N ALA A 274 21.17 18.91 24.58
CA ALA A 274 21.43 19.85 23.50
C ALA A 274 20.21 20.76 23.25
N LEU A 275 19.01 20.18 23.27
CA LEU A 275 17.74 20.91 23.24
C LEU A 275 17.64 21.93 24.37
N ALA A 276 17.92 21.52 25.60
CA ALA A 276 17.89 22.40 26.78
C ALA A 276 18.95 23.51 26.71
N SER A 277 20.03 23.29 25.95
CA SER A 277 21.11 24.25 25.73
C SER A 277 20.86 25.22 24.56
N ASN A 278 19.67 25.18 23.94
CA ASN A 278 19.31 25.94 22.74
C ASN A 278 20.22 25.67 21.54
N ASP A 279 20.73 24.45 21.42
CA ASP A 279 21.37 24.01 20.18
C ASP A 279 20.33 24.01 19.05
N PHE A 280 20.59 24.77 17.99
CA PHE A 280 19.64 25.00 16.91
C PHE A 280 19.30 23.70 16.16
N GLU A 281 20.31 22.92 15.78
CA GLU A 281 20.15 21.66 15.04
C GLU A 281 19.37 20.62 15.85
N ALA A 282 19.60 20.55 17.17
CA ALA A 282 18.81 19.71 18.05
C ALA A 282 17.35 20.18 18.15
N ALA A 283 17.12 21.50 18.23
CA ALA A 283 15.80 22.11 18.43
C ALA A 283 14.92 22.16 17.18
N GLU A 284 15.52 22.18 16.00
CA GLU A 284 14.79 22.27 14.75
C GLU A 284 13.97 21.00 14.49
N SER A 285 12.68 21.17 14.20
CA SER A 285 11.77 20.06 13.87
C SER A 285 12.21 19.22 12.67
N HIS A 286 13.06 19.79 11.79
CA HIS A 286 13.62 19.11 10.63
C HIS A 286 14.29 17.80 11.02
N GLN A 287 15.05 17.75 12.12
CA GLN A 287 15.75 16.52 12.41
C GLN A 287 14.83 15.38 12.86
N TYR A 288 13.75 15.66 13.59
CA TYR A 288 12.76 14.61 13.86
C TYR A 288 12.20 14.02 12.56
N LEU A 289 11.97 14.87 11.57
CA LEU A 289 11.49 14.44 10.25
C LEU A 289 12.56 13.61 9.52
N MET A 290 13.82 14.03 9.49
CA MET A 290 14.90 13.29 8.83
C MET A 290 15.19 11.95 9.51
N ASP A 291 15.25 11.90 10.85
CA ASP A 291 15.41 10.64 11.60
C ASP A 291 14.28 9.65 11.25
N SER A 292 13.05 10.16 11.07
CA SER A 292 11.89 9.37 10.67
C SER A 292 11.98 8.89 9.21
N VAL A 293 12.35 9.78 8.28
CA VAL A 293 12.52 9.46 6.85
C VAL A 293 13.58 8.39 6.65
N ASP A 294 14.74 8.55 7.28
CA ASP A 294 15.84 7.58 7.19
C ASP A 294 15.39 6.22 7.70
N LYS A 295 14.80 6.16 8.90
CA LYS A 295 14.31 4.91 9.46
C LYS A 295 13.22 4.26 8.61
N ALA A 296 12.26 5.05 8.13
CA ALA A 296 11.19 4.56 7.26
C ALA A 296 11.77 3.95 5.98
N SER A 297 12.74 4.62 5.36
CA SER A 297 13.38 4.12 4.14
C SER A 297 14.12 2.80 4.36
N ASP A 298 14.84 2.65 5.48
CA ASP A 298 15.54 1.40 5.81
C ASP A 298 14.58 0.24 6.08
N LEU A 299 13.46 0.51 6.76
CA LEU A 299 12.39 -0.48 6.95
C LEU A 299 11.79 -0.93 5.62
N MET A 300 11.58 0.02 4.70
CA MET A 300 11.04 -0.28 3.37
C MET A 300 12.03 -1.07 2.50
N VAL A 301 13.35 -0.85 2.62
CA VAL A 301 14.35 -1.71 1.96
C VAL A 301 14.19 -3.16 2.42
N ALA A 302 14.06 -3.42 3.73
CA ALA A 302 13.86 -4.77 4.25
C ALA A 302 12.53 -5.40 3.81
N ILE A 303 11.49 -4.58 3.59
CA ILE A 303 10.22 -5.03 3.00
C ILE A 303 10.41 -5.44 1.55
N LEU A 304 11.07 -4.61 0.73
CA LEU A 304 11.35 -4.93 -0.68
C LEU A 304 12.12 -6.25 -0.82
N GLU A 305 13.08 -6.51 0.08
CA GLU A 305 13.80 -7.79 0.15
C GLU A 305 12.88 -8.97 0.47
N ALA A 306 11.97 -8.81 1.45
CA ALA A 306 10.99 -9.83 1.80
C ALA A 306 10.00 -10.12 0.67
N LEU A 307 9.71 -9.11 -0.16
CA LEU A 307 8.83 -9.22 -1.34
C LEU A 307 9.55 -9.69 -2.61
N ASN A 308 10.73 -10.30 -2.46
CA ASN A 308 11.52 -10.90 -3.53
C ASN A 308 12.05 -9.93 -4.61
N TYR A 309 12.07 -8.61 -4.38
CA TYR A 309 12.67 -7.66 -5.33
C TYR A 309 14.11 -8.00 -5.78
N PRO A 310 14.97 -8.69 -4.99
CA PRO A 310 16.29 -9.10 -5.48
C PRO A 310 16.24 -10.00 -6.72
N ASN A 311 15.11 -10.66 -6.99
CA ASN A 311 14.94 -11.47 -8.20
C ASN A 311 14.96 -10.64 -9.49
N LEU A 312 14.70 -9.33 -9.41
CA LEU A 312 14.79 -8.42 -10.56
C LEU A 312 16.22 -8.28 -11.08
N ALA A 313 17.24 -8.59 -10.25
CA ALA A 313 18.64 -8.59 -10.67
C ALA A 313 19.06 -9.88 -11.39
N ARG A 314 18.24 -10.94 -11.30
CA ARG A 314 18.54 -12.24 -11.91
C ARG A 314 18.14 -12.18 -13.38
N GLN A 315 19.11 -12.38 -14.28
CA GLN A 315 18.88 -12.48 -15.73
C GLN A 315 17.94 -13.65 -16.04
#